data_AF-A0A9K3JZ72-F1
#
_entry.id   AF-A0A9K3JZ72-F1
#
_cell.length_a   1.000
_cell.length_b   1.000
_cell.length_c   1.000
_cell.angle_alpha   90.00
_cell.angle_beta   90.00
_cell.angle_gamma   90.00
#
_symmetry.space_group_name_H-M   'P 1'
#
loop_
_entity.id
_entity.type
_entity.pdbx_description
1 polymer ?
#
loop_
_entity_poly.entity_id
_entity_poly.type
_entity_poly.pdbx_seq_one_letter_code
_entity_poly.pdbx_strand_id
1 'polypeptide(L)'
;MSDHIPFEIQVEIIKRLPIRSLIRVRSVSKAWKCVIESSDFIAEYTVHNHDQPQHLLIKYNNVYGEETYDSIVEDDTFPQNKVSLAVPLSVDLLWNSYVVGASCGLVCLFGFYRHDDDAEYPPREATAVLWNPSIRKSVAIPVPDVDGYDEATFGFGVCPATSDPKIVKITERKMKDVACSSRWQVKVFSLSSGVWRNSFGNLSDSLADFMGPRSQVTIRGFHYWFGVGDAIGGDTGFCFLISFDLTSEEFREIYLPSELAFHDSTGLHVFNLCDSLAVLQEWLMDDIIEVWMMENGDSKSFTKVFTIDKPSYCLSRPLEFRWNGELMMRMENNDGDFEVLIDYDPFSEHINDLGIESQCHTLAVTSYTESLILINQLDTVVDDEDDEEVSVEQGRKV
;
A
#
# COMPACT_ATOMS: atom_id res chain seq x y z
N MET A 1 30.90 18.58 14.93
CA MET A 1 30.36 19.27 16.13
C MET A 1 31.47 19.37 17.15
N SER A 2 31.43 20.38 18.01
CA SER A 2 32.44 20.59 19.05
C SER A 2 32.47 19.41 20.04
N ASP A 3 33.65 18.99 20.47
CA ASP A 3 33.88 18.00 21.55
C ASP A 3 33.27 18.42 22.92
N HIS A 4 32.60 19.57 22.98
CA HIS A 4 31.98 20.13 24.18
C HIS A 4 30.50 19.77 24.36
N ILE A 5 29.85 19.09 23.39
CA ILE A 5 28.47 18.61 23.53
C ILE A 5 28.49 17.10 23.79
N PRO A 6 27.94 16.61 24.93
CA PRO A 6 27.82 15.18 25.20
C PRO A 6 27.09 14.43 24.08
N PHE A 7 27.48 13.18 23.81
CA PHE A 7 26.96 12.41 22.68
C PHE A 7 25.45 12.19 22.78
N GLU A 8 24.92 12.01 23.99
CA GLU A 8 23.50 11.82 24.26
C GLU A 8 22.69 13.05 23.82
N ILE A 9 23.20 14.26 24.07
CA ILE A 9 22.57 15.50 23.64
C ILE A 9 22.64 15.65 22.12
N GLN A 10 23.71 15.19 21.48
CA GLN A 10 23.79 15.16 20.02
C GLN A 10 22.73 14.24 19.42
N VAL A 11 22.51 13.06 20.02
CA VAL A 11 21.47 12.12 19.59
C VAL A 11 20.08 12.75 19.70
N GLU A 12 19.78 13.42 20.82
CA GLU A 12 18.50 14.12 21.00
C GLU A 12 18.27 15.27 20.02
N ILE A 13 19.35 15.95 19.58
CA ILE A 13 19.27 16.93 18.49
C ILE A 13 18.99 16.23 17.16
N ILE A 14 19.70 15.14 16.87
CA ILE A 14 19.57 14.37 15.63
C ILE A 14 18.15 13.83 15.47
N LYS A 15 17.53 13.28 16.53
CA LYS A 15 16.15 12.78 16.51
C LYS A 15 15.11 13.78 16.02
N ARG A 16 15.38 15.09 16.14
CA ARG A 16 14.46 16.17 15.75
C ARG A 16 14.72 16.71 14.35
N LEU A 17 15.71 16.18 13.65
CA LEU A 17 16.04 16.64 12.31
C LEU A 17 15.05 16.07 11.28
N PRO A 18 14.66 16.84 10.24
CA PRO A 18 13.91 16.31 9.11
C PRO A 18 14.66 15.19 8.41
N ILE A 19 13.95 14.31 7.70
CA ILE A 19 14.56 13.09 7.14
C ILE A 19 15.71 13.39 6.18
N ARG A 20 15.58 14.43 5.36
CA ARG A 20 16.61 14.86 4.40
C ARG A 20 17.90 15.28 5.11
N SER A 21 17.78 15.87 6.29
CA SER A 21 18.91 16.25 7.13
C SER A 21 19.55 15.01 7.77
N LEU A 22 18.75 14.06 8.25
CA LEU A 22 19.24 12.79 8.79
C LEU A 22 20.07 12.00 7.78
N ILE A 23 19.58 11.88 6.54
CA ILE A 23 20.30 11.20 5.45
C ILE A 23 21.69 11.83 5.24
N ARG A 24 21.79 13.17 5.26
CA ARG A 24 23.06 13.90 5.06
C ARG A 24 23.99 13.76 6.27
N VAL A 25 23.46 13.80 7.49
CA VAL A 25 24.25 13.74 8.74
C VAL A 25 24.92 12.39 8.94
N ARG A 26 24.37 11.30 8.38
CA ARG A 26 25.03 9.98 8.35
C ARG A 26 26.44 10.03 7.75
N SER A 27 26.69 10.91 6.78
CA SER A 27 28.00 11.03 6.13
C SER A 27 29.03 11.80 6.97
N VAL A 28 28.61 12.45 8.07
CA VAL A 28 29.47 13.33 8.86
C VAL A 28 30.21 12.58 9.97
N SER A 29 29.62 11.53 10.54
CA SER A 29 30.20 10.76 11.65
C SER A 29 29.77 9.30 11.62
N LYS A 30 30.72 8.39 11.83
CA LYS A 30 30.43 6.95 11.98
C LYS A 30 29.52 6.66 13.17
N ALA A 31 29.67 7.40 14.26
CA ALA A 31 28.84 7.22 15.45
C ALA A 31 27.39 7.65 15.19
N TRP A 32 27.18 8.78 14.53
CA TRP A 32 25.83 9.23 14.15
C TRP A 32 25.20 8.32 13.11
N LYS A 33 25.98 7.86 12.12
CA LYS A 33 25.53 6.85 11.17
C LYS A 33 24.99 5.61 11.90
N CYS A 34 25.77 5.06 12.83
CA CYS A 34 25.40 3.89 13.61
C CYS A 34 24.12 4.10 14.44
N VAL A 35 23.92 5.29 15.01
CA VAL A 35 22.70 5.63 15.74
C VAL A 35 21.50 5.71 14.80
N ILE A 36 21.60 6.47 13.71
CA ILE A 36 20.50 6.68 12.75
C ILE A 36 20.08 5.36 12.08
N GLU A 37 21.04 4.45 11.88
CA GLU A 37 20.82 3.13 11.27
C GLU A 37 20.37 2.06 12.29
N SER A 38 20.31 2.38 13.59
CA SER A 38 19.84 1.43 14.60
C SER A 38 18.32 1.20 14.49
N SER A 39 17.87 -0.03 14.78
CA SER A 39 16.45 -0.38 14.79
C SER A 39 15.65 0.52 15.72
N ASP A 40 16.20 0.81 16.90
CA ASP A 40 15.54 1.61 17.93
C ASP A 40 15.32 3.05 17.45
N PHE A 41 16.32 3.66 16.81
CA PHE A 41 16.18 5.00 16.25
C PHE A 41 15.15 5.03 15.12
N ILE A 42 15.16 4.04 14.22
CA ILE A 42 14.21 3.97 13.10
C ILE A 42 12.78 3.81 13.62
N ALA A 43 12.56 2.90 14.58
CA ALA A 43 11.26 2.66 15.19
C ALA A 43 10.77 3.90 15.94
N GLU A 44 11.63 4.52 16.77
CA GLU A 44 11.32 5.74 17.51
C GLU A 44 10.96 6.89 16.54
N TYR A 45 11.76 7.11 15.50
CA TYR A 45 11.49 8.14 14.49
C TYR A 45 10.18 7.88 13.73
N THR A 46 9.83 6.62 13.46
CA THR A 46 8.59 6.26 12.76
C THR A 46 7.35 6.46 13.64
N VAL A 47 7.43 6.14 14.94
CA VAL A 47 6.31 6.25 15.89
C VAL A 47 6.12 7.68 16.41
N HIS A 48 7.19 8.41 16.68
CA HIS A 48 7.11 9.74 17.30
C HIS A 48 6.93 10.91 16.31
N ASN A 49 6.89 10.65 15.01
CA ASN A 49 6.75 11.67 13.97
C ASN A 49 5.30 12.04 13.61
N HIS A 50 4.39 12.04 14.58
CA HIS A 50 3.04 12.56 14.36
C HIS A 50 3.00 14.04 13.93
N ASP A 51 4.09 14.79 14.16
CA ASP A 51 4.23 16.19 13.75
C ASP A 51 4.82 16.37 12.34
N GLN A 52 5.16 15.28 11.62
CA GLN A 52 5.62 15.39 10.24
C GLN A 52 4.46 15.53 9.27
N PRO A 53 4.65 16.33 8.21
CA PRO A 53 3.59 16.50 7.23
C PRO A 53 3.29 15.15 6.59
N GLN A 54 2.00 14.88 6.44
CA GLN A 54 1.53 13.76 5.66
C GLN A 54 1.79 14.05 4.18
N HIS A 55 2.14 13.01 3.43
CA HIS A 55 2.38 13.10 2.00
C HIS A 55 1.36 12.24 1.27
N LEU A 56 0.79 12.78 0.21
CA LEU A 56 0.02 12.01 -0.76
C LEU A 56 0.99 11.52 -1.84
N LEU A 57 1.01 10.22 -2.06
CA LEU A 57 1.63 9.60 -3.23
C LEU A 57 0.55 9.38 -4.29
N ILE A 58 0.79 9.89 -5.50
CA ILE A 58 -0.11 9.76 -6.63
C ILE A 58 0.58 8.94 -7.70
N LYS A 59 0.05 7.75 -7.97
CA LYS A 59 0.47 6.87 -9.07
C LYS A 59 -0.53 7.01 -10.20
N TYR A 60 -0.06 7.17 -11.43
CA TYR A 60 -0.93 7.31 -12.59
C TYR A 60 -0.18 7.02 -13.88
N ASN A 61 -0.87 6.57 -14.93
CA ASN A 61 -0.29 6.56 -16.27
C ASN A 61 -0.60 7.90 -16.93
N ASN A 62 0.44 8.64 -17.32
CA ASN A 62 0.27 9.93 -17.97
C ASN A 62 -0.34 9.79 -19.38
N VAL A 63 -0.57 10.91 -20.07
CA VAL A 63 -1.18 10.92 -21.42
C VAL A 63 -0.37 10.15 -22.48
N TYR A 64 0.90 9.86 -22.23
CA TYR A 64 1.78 9.05 -23.09
C TYR A 64 1.80 7.57 -22.72
N GLY A 65 1.09 7.17 -21.66
CA GLY A 65 1.06 5.80 -21.15
C GLY A 65 2.26 5.45 -20.26
N GLU A 66 3.05 6.44 -19.84
CA GLU A 66 4.17 6.23 -18.92
C GLU A 66 3.68 6.29 -17.47
N GLU A 67 4.05 5.28 -16.68
CA GLU A 67 3.72 5.23 -15.26
C GLU A 67 4.52 6.30 -14.50
N THR A 68 3.80 7.18 -13.81
CA THR A 68 4.34 8.38 -13.16
C THR A 68 3.97 8.38 -11.68
N TYR A 69 4.88 8.93 -10.87
CA TYR A 69 4.72 9.06 -9.43
C TYR A 69 4.99 10.49 -8.98
N ASP A 70 3.95 11.16 -8.48
CA ASP A 70 4.06 12.49 -7.88
C ASP A 70 3.81 12.40 -6.37
N SER A 71 4.42 13.31 -5.61
CA SER A 71 4.12 13.50 -4.20
C SER A 71 3.68 14.94 -3.92
N ILE A 72 2.63 15.08 -3.12
CA ILE A 72 2.12 16.37 -2.65
C ILE A 72 2.15 16.37 -1.13
N VAL A 73 2.68 17.42 -0.52
CA VAL A 73 2.66 17.60 0.93
C VAL A 73 1.27 18.06 1.35
N GLU A 74 0.68 17.42 2.36
CA GLU A 74 -0.59 17.83 2.94
C GLU A 74 -0.36 18.88 4.03
N ASP A 75 -0.25 20.15 3.59
CA ASP A 75 -0.19 21.32 4.47
C ASP A 75 -1.01 22.48 3.90
N ASP A 76 -0.91 23.66 4.51
CA ASP A 76 -1.64 24.87 4.08
C ASP A 76 -1.28 25.36 2.66
N THR A 77 -0.27 24.77 2.02
CA THR A 77 0.17 25.10 0.66
C THR A 77 -0.39 24.17 -0.41
N PHE A 78 -1.15 23.15 -0.03
CA PHE A 78 -1.80 22.23 -0.99
C PHE A 78 -2.65 22.98 -2.03
N PRO A 79 -2.65 22.59 -3.32
CA PRO A 79 -1.84 21.53 -3.95
C PRO A 79 -0.53 22.05 -4.58
N GLN A 80 -0.05 23.25 -4.22
CA GLN A 80 0.99 23.99 -4.95
C GLN A 80 2.36 23.30 -4.93
N ASN A 81 2.67 22.54 -3.88
CA ASN A 81 3.96 21.88 -3.67
C ASN A 81 4.01 20.43 -4.22
N LYS A 82 3.47 20.22 -5.41
CA LYS A 82 3.61 18.95 -6.14
C LYS A 82 5.07 18.74 -6.59
N VAL A 83 5.60 17.55 -6.34
CA VAL A 83 6.97 17.16 -6.72
C VAL A 83 6.95 15.78 -7.35
N SER A 84 7.49 15.66 -8.57
CA SER A 84 7.71 14.36 -9.20
C SER A 84 8.82 13.60 -8.49
N LEU A 85 8.55 12.33 -8.19
CA LEU A 85 9.45 11.48 -7.44
C LEU A 85 10.48 10.85 -8.35
N ALA A 86 11.73 10.85 -7.90
CA ALA A 86 12.75 10.00 -8.51
C ALA A 86 12.51 8.56 -8.05
N VAL A 87 12.10 7.71 -8.97
CA VAL A 87 11.81 6.30 -8.72
C VAL A 87 13.10 5.46 -8.80
N PRO A 88 13.31 4.50 -7.89
CA PRO A 88 14.35 3.50 -8.02
C PRO A 88 14.11 2.58 -9.23
N LEU A 89 15.16 1.97 -9.78
CA LEU A 89 15.07 1.08 -10.94
C LEU A 89 14.07 -0.08 -10.72
N SER A 90 14.02 -0.65 -9.51
CA SER A 90 13.06 -1.74 -9.22
C SER A 90 11.60 -1.29 -9.28
N VAL A 91 11.30 -0.01 -9.04
CA VAL A 91 9.94 0.53 -9.20
C VAL A 91 9.68 0.80 -10.69
N ASP A 92 10.65 1.38 -11.39
CA ASP A 92 10.55 1.74 -12.82
C ASP A 92 10.37 0.52 -13.74
N LEU A 93 10.96 -0.62 -13.38
CA LEU A 93 10.84 -1.88 -14.13
C LEU A 93 9.49 -2.61 -13.92
N LEU A 94 8.69 -2.22 -12.93
CA LEU A 94 7.39 -2.86 -12.69
C LEU A 94 6.41 -2.53 -13.81
N TRP A 95 5.94 -3.55 -14.50
CA TRP A 95 4.87 -3.40 -15.46
C TRP A 95 3.51 -3.87 -14.92
N ASN A 96 2.43 -3.23 -15.40
CA ASN A 96 1.06 -3.42 -14.93
C ASN A 96 0.96 -3.35 -13.41
N SER A 97 1.64 -2.37 -12.82
CA SER A 97 1.76 -2.29 -11.38
C SER A 97 0.52 -1.66 -10.74
N TYR A 98 0.24 -2.02 -9.50
CA TYR A 98 -0.74 -1.33 -8.66
C TYR A 98 -0.25 -1.21 -7.23
N VAL A 99 -0.84 -0.27 -6.49
CA VAL A 99 -0.54 -0.04 -5.08
C VAL A 99 -1.27 -1.10 -4.25
N VAL A 100 -0.53 -1.96 -3.56
CA VAL A 100 -1.08 -2.88 -2.56
C VAL A 100 -1.45 -2.11 -1.30
N GLY A 101 -0.68 -1.10 -0.93
CA GLY A 101 -1.01 -0.19 0.16
C GLY A 101 0.19 0.57 0.69
N ALA A 102 -0.05 1.45 1.65
CA ALA A 102 0.99 2.19 2.36
C ALA A 102 0.91 1.96 3.88
N SER A 103 2.07 1.96 4.53
CA SER A 103 2.17 1.78 5.99
C SER A 103 3.52 2.26 6.50
N CYS A 104 3.53 3.10 7.54
CA CYS A 104 4.75 3.59 8.21
C CYS A 104 5.80 4.17 7.24
N GLY A 105 5.36 4.92 6.23
CA GLY A 105 6.22 5.56 5.23
C GLY A 105 6.75 4.66 4.12
N LEU A 106 6.32 3.39 4.10
CA LEU A 106 6.53 2.50 2.98
C LEU A 106 5.28 2.40 2.11
N VAL A 107 5.50 2.22 0.82
CA VAL A 107 4.48 1.88 -0.17
C VAL A 107 4.84 0.52 -0.76
N CYS A 108 3.88 -0.39 -0.81
CA CYS A 108 4.03 -1.68 -1.47
C CYS A 108 3.35 -1.64 -2.82
N LEU A 109 4.13 -1.92 -3.86
CA LEU A 109 3.66 -2.09 -5.23
C LEU A 109 3.69 -3.57 -5.58
N PHE A 110 2.75 -4.00 -6.41
CA PHE A 110 2.80 -5.31 -7.04
C PHE A 110 2.67 -5.15 -8.54
N GLY A 111 3.45 -5.90 -9.30
CA GLY A 111 3.39 -5.93 -10.76
C GLY A 111 4.24 -7.06 -11.29
N PHE A 112 4.74 -6.88 -12.51
CA PHE A 112 5.50 -7.90 -13.20
C PHE A 112 6.76 -7.31 -13.83
N TYR A 113 7.91 -7.96 -13.62
CA TYR A 113 9.08 -7.65 -14.41
C TYR A 113 8.99 -8.30 -15.79
N ARG A 114 9.45 -7.55 -16.80
CA ARG A 114 9.66 -8.06 -18.16
C ARG A 114 11.08 -8.56 -18.26
N HIS A 115 11.27 -9.76 -18.78
CA HIS A 115 12.57 -10.18 -19.29
C HIS A 115 12.70 -9.71 -20.74
N ASP A 116 13.88 -9.23 -21.12
CA ASP A 116 14.21 -8.62 -22.44
C ASP A 116 14.22 -9.61 -23.62
N ASP A 117 13.58 -10.77 -23.50
CA ASP A 117 13.55 -11.76 -24.58
C ASP A 117 12.44 -11.46 -25.59
N ASP A 118 12.82 -11.41 -26.87
CA ASP A 118 12.01 -11.31 -28.12
C ASP A 118 10.93 -12.41 -28.29
N ALA A 119 10.55 -13.12 -27.23
CA ALA A 119 9.42 -14.03 -27.23
C ALA A 119 8.11 -13.25 -27.33
N GLU A 120 7.15 -13.77 -28.10
CA GLU A 120 5.82 -13.17 -28.24
C GLU A 120 5.06 -13.10 -26.89
N TYR A 121 5.51 -13.86 -25.87
CA TYR A 121 4.98 -13.92 -24.51
C TYR A 121 6.07 -14.35 -23.49
N PRO A 122 7.02 -13.48 -23.09
CA PRO A 122 8.01 -13.86 -22.08
C PRO A 122 7.30 -14.14 -20.74
N PRO A 123 7.77 -15.15 -19.97
CA PRO A 123 7.25 -15.37 -18.62
C PRO A 123 7.49 -14.09 -17.82
N ARG A 124 6.45 -13.61 -17.16
CA ARG A 124 6.51 -12.42 -16.33
C ARG A 124 6.77 -12.85 -14.90
N GLU A 125 7.90 -12.44 -14.34
CA GLU A 125 8.16 -12.65 -12.93
C GLU A 125 7.25 -11.70 -12.12
N ALA A 126 6.34 -12.28 -11.33
CA ALA A 126 5.51 -11.49 -10.43
C ALA A 126 6.38 -10.95 -9.30
N THR A 127 6.31 -9.65 -9.06
CA THR A 127 7.21 -8.97 -8.13
C THR A 127 6.43 -8.00 -7.27
N ALA A 128 6.68 -8.06 -5.96
CA ALA A 128 6.29 -7.01 -5.03
C ALA A 128 7.50 -6.12 -4.76
N VAL A 129 7.30 -4.80 -4.71
CA VAL A 129 8.36 -3.84 -4.39
C VAL A 129 7.95 -3.05 -3.15
N LEU A 130 8.75 -3.17 -2.10
CA LEU A 130 8.66 -2.28 -0.95
C LEU A 130 9.47 -1.03 -1.26
N TRP A 131 8.80 0.11 -1.36
CA TRP A 131 9.41 1.38 -1.69
C TRP A 131 9.28 2.37 -0.53
N ASN A 132 10.38 3.03 -0.20
CA ASN A 132 10.40 4.23 0.65
C ASN A 132 10.67 5.46 -0.23
N PRO A 133 9.63 6.25 -0.57
CA PRO A 133 9.77 7.46 -1.39
C PRO A 133 10.69 8.51 -0.76
N SER A 134 10.70 8.61 0.58
CA SER A 134 11.38 9.66 1.34
C SER A 134 12.91 9.55 1.27
N ILE A 135 13.42 8.31 1.23
CA ILE A 135 14.85 8.02 1.16
C ILE A 135 15.27 7.43 -0.20
N ARG A 136 14.32 7.26 -1.13
CA ARG A 136 14.50 6.70 -2.47
C ARG A 136 15.16 5.32 -2.48
N LYS A 137 14.74 4.47 -1.54
CA LYS A 137 15.19 3.08 -1.45
C LYS A 137 14.05 2.13 -1.71
N SER A 138 14.36 0.99 -2.27
CA SER A 138 13.39 -0.05 -2.57
C SER A 138 14.00 -1.43 -2.41
N VAL A 139 13.13 -2.41 -2.17
CA VAL A 139 13.48 -3.82 -2.15
C VAL A 139 12.49 -4.55 -3.05
N ALA A 140 13.00 -5.15 -4.13
CA ALA A 140 12.23 -6.04 -4.99
C ALA A 140 12.16 -7.45 -4.40
N ILE A 141 10.97 -8.04 -4.44
CA ILE A 141 10.66 -9.32 -3.80
C ILE A 141 9.91 -10.18 -4.82
N PRO A 142 10.55 -11.25 -5.34
CA PRO A 142 9.88 -12.25 -6.15
C PRO A 142 8.67 -12.83 -5.42
N VAL A 143 7.54 -12.89 -6.11
CA VAL A 143 6.28 -13.43 -5.57
C VAL A 143 6.08 -14.85 -6.12
N PRO A 144 6.18 -15.88 -5.27
CA PRO A 144 6.11 -17.27 -5.74
C PRO A 144 4.68 -17.63 -6.16
N ASP A 145 4.54 -18.55 -7.11
CA ASP A 145 3.27 -19.18 -7.51
C ASP A 145 2.19 -18.18 -7.96
N VAL A 146 2.55 -17.18 -8.77
CA VAL A 146 1.60 -16.31 -9.47
C VAL A 146 1.59 -16.73 -10.93
N ASP A 147 0.64 -17.58 -11.32
CA ASP A 147 0.36 -17.79 -12.73
C ASP A 147 -0.41 -16.57 -13.24
N GLY A 148 -0.15 -16.11 -14.48
CA GLY A 148 -0.75 -14.88 -15.04
C GLY A 148 -2.28 -14.83 -15.13
N TYR A 149 -2.97 -15.88 -14.67
CA TYR A 149 -4.43 -16.03 -14.59
C TYR A 149 -4.95 -16.33 -13.16
N ASP A 150 -4.08 -16.42 -12.15
CA ASP A 150 -4.49 -16.59 -10.75
C ASP A 150 -4.69 -15.23 -10.09
N GLU A 151 -5.93 -14.94 -9.70
CA GLU A 151 -6.30 -13.75 -8.93
C GLU A 151 -5.82 -13.92 -7.49
N ALA A 152 -4.55 -13.58 -7.25
CA ALA A 152 -4.01 -13.47 -5.91
C ALA A 152 -4.47 -12.17 -5.27
N THR A 153 -4.97 -12.25 -4.04
CA THR A 153 -5.23 -11.08 -3.20
C THR A 153 -3.99 -10.78 -2.37
N PHE A 154 -3.60 -9.51 -2.33
CA PHE A 154 -2.44 -9.06 -1.56
C PHE A 154 -2.85 -8.07 -0.48
N GLY A 155 -2.15 -8.11 0.65
CA GLY A 155 -2.20 -7.03 1.63
C GLY A 155 -0.80 -6.68 2.10
N PHE A 156 -0.67 -5.48 2.63
CA PHE A 156 0.62 -4.94 3.04
C PHE A 156 0.50 -4.11 4.31
N GLY A 157 1.46 -4.27 5.22
CA GLY A 157 1.68 -3.30 6.27
C GLY A 157 2.92 -3.57 7.11
N VAL A 158 3.26 -2.62 7.96
CA VAL A 158 4.36 -2.77 8.91
C VAL A 158 3.83 -3.28 10.24
N CYS A 159 4.37 -4.39 10.72
CA CYS A 159 4.00 -4.98 12.01
C CYS A 159 4.33 -3.99 13.14
N PRO A 160 3.35 -3.51 13.93
CA PRO A 160 3.61 -2.49 14.95
C PRO A 160 4.51 -2.99 16.09
N ALA A 161 4.48 -4.29 16.39
CA ALA A 161 5.27 -4.87 17.47
C ALA A 161 6.76 -5.02 17.10
N THR A 162 7.07 -5.23 15.82
CA THR A 162 8.44 -5.54 15.36
C THR A 162 9.01 -4.51 14.40
N SER A 163 8.21 -3.54 13.97
CA SER A 163 8.53 -2.61 12.87
C SER A 163 8.92 -3.31 11.57
N ASP A 164 8.50 -4.56 11.39
CA ASP A 164 8.88 -5.38 10.24
C ASP A 164 7.82 -5.27 9.14
N PRO A 165 8.18 -4.84 7.92
CA PRO A 165 7.29 -4.85 6.77
C PRO A 165 6.88 -6.28 6.42
N LYS A 166 5.57 -6.49 6.25
CA LYS A 166 4.99 -7.77 5.85
C LYS A 166 4.09 -7.62 4.63
N ILE A 167 4.15 -8.61 3.76
CA ILE A 167 3.25 -8.75 2.63
C ILE A 167 2.48 -10.06 2.82
N VAL A 168 1.17 -10.00 2.73
CA VAL A 168 0.29 -11.17 2.76
C VAL A 168 -0.14 -11.44 1.33
N LYS A 169 0.01 -12.68 0.88
CA LYS A 169 -0.52 -13.19 -0.37
C LYS A 169 -1.56 -14.25 -0.05
N ILE A 170 -2.73 -14.14 -0.65
CA ILE A 170 -3.84 -15.07 -0.50
C ILE A 170 -4.22 -15.57 -1.89
N THR A 171 -4.23 -16.89 -2.07
CA THR A 171 -4.64 -17.52 -3.32
C THR A 171 -5.65 -18.62 -3.07
N GLU A 172 -6.61 -18.75 -3.98
CA GLU A 172 -7.51 -19.89 -3.99
C GLU A 172 -6.77 -21.16 -4.44
N ARG A 173 -6.93 -22.26 -3.70
CA ARG A 173 -6.42 -23.57 -4.13
C ARG A 173 -7.37 -24.17 -5.15
N LYS A 174 -6.97 -24.18 -6.42
CA LYS A 174 -7.65 -24.95 -7.48
C LYS A 174 -7.47 -26.45 -7.22
N MET A 175 -8.48 -27.12 -6.66
CA MET A 175 -8.40 -28.54 -6.32
C MET A 175 -8.22 -29.43 -7.57
N LYS A 176 -7.19 -30.27 -7.56
CA LYS A 176 -7.15 -31.53 -8.30
C LYS A 176 -7.13 -32.68 -7.28
N ASP A 177 -8.31 -33.23 -7.00
CA ASP A 177 -8.53 -34.58 -6.45
C ASP A 177 -8.12 -34.96 -5.00
N VAL A 178 -7.90 -34.03 -4.07
CA VAL A 178 -7.76 -34.43 -2.64
C VAL A 178 -8.54 -33.48 -1.71
N ALA A 179 -9.31 -34.07 -0.80
CA ALA A 179 -10.00 -33.39 0.29
C ALA A 179 -8.98 -32.67 1.20
N CYS A 180 -8.68 -31.42 0.89
CA CYS A 180 -7.90 -30.52 1.72
C CYS A 180 -8.86 -29.66 2.55
N SER A 181 -8.50 -29.38 3.80
CA SER A 181 -9.38 -28.73 4.78
C SER A 181 -9.47 -27.20 4.66
N SER A 182 -8.75 -26.55 3.74
CA SER A 182 -8.87 -25.10 3.54
C SER A 182 -8.79 -24.71 2.05
N ARG A 183 -9.80 -23.98 1.58
CA ARG A 183 -9.92 -23.42 0.21
C ARG A 183 -8.80 -22.44 -0.11
N TRP A 184 -8.39 -21.64 0.88
CA TRP A 184 -7.43 -20.57 0.72
C TRP A 184 -6.02 -21.01 1.16
N GLN A 185 -5.02 -20.61 0.38
CA GLN A 185 -3.62 -20.64 0.77
C GLN A 185 -3.17 -19.23 1.13
N VAL A 186 -2.57 -19.08 2.31
CA VAL A 186 -2.01 -17.81 2.78
C VAL A 186 -0.51 -17.94 2.89
N LYS A 187 0.22 -17.04 2.24
CA LYS A 187 1.67 -16.88 2.40
C LYS A 187 1.96 -15.48 2.94
N VAL A 188 2.89 -15.39 3.88
CA VAL A 188 3.34 -14.13 4.47
C VAL A 188 4.83 -13.99 4.21
N PHE A 189 5.22 -12.87 3.62
CA PHE A 189 6.60 -12.42 3.55
C PHE A 189 6.89 -11.52 4.75
N SER A 190 8.11 -11.59 5.27
CA SER A 190 8.62 -10.68 6.29
C SER A 190 9.99 -10.18 5.84
N LEU A 191 10.20 -8.86 5.83
CA LEU A 191 11.44 -8.29 5.34
C LEU A 191 12.65 -8.73 6.19
N SER A 192 12.47 -8.83 7.50
CA SER A 192 13.52 -9.28 8.43
C SER A 192 14.06 -10.69 8.12
N SER A 193 13.22 -11.60 7.62
CA SER A 193 13.61 -12.96 7.24
C SER A 193 13.96 -13.09 5.76
N GLY A 194 13.45 -12.19 4.91
CA GLY A 194 13.66 -12.21 3.47
C GLY A 194 12.97 -13.38 2.76
N VAL A 195 12.03 -14.06 3.41
CA VAL A 195 11.39 -15.28 2.86
C VAL A 195 9.87 -15.28 3.00
N TRP A 196 9.20 -15.86 2.01
CA TRP A 196 7.80 -16.22 2.09
C TRP A 196 7.61 -17.49 2.91
N ARG A 197 6.64 -17.50 3.82
CA ARG A 197 6.23 -18.70 4.55
C ARG A 197 4.73 -18.90 4.49
N ASN A 198 4.29 -20.15 4.59
CA ASN A 198 2.86 -20.43 4.76
C ASN A 198 2.41 -19.89 6.12
N SER A 199 1.26 -19.22 6.15
CA SER A 199 0.56 -18.88 7.39
C SER A 199 -0.47 -19.96 7.73
N PHE A 200 -0.66 -20.19 9.02
CA PHE A 200 -1.67 -21.12 9.55
C PHE A 200 -3.00 -20.42 9.86
N GLY A 201 -3.11 -19.13 9.57
CA GLY A 201 -4.36 -18.39 9.72
C GLY A 201 -5.46 -19.03 8.86
N ASN A 202 -6.57 -19.41 9.51
CA ASN A 202 -7.71 -20.00 8.80
C ASN A 202 -8.66 -18.88 8.36
N LEU A 203 -8.73 -18.67 7.05
CA LEU A 203 -9.85 -17.97 6.43
C LEU A 203 -11.08 -18.88 6.50
N SER A 204 -12.26 -18.29 6.69
CA SER A 204 -13.50 -19.04 6.82
C SER A 204 -13.88 -19.77 5.53
N ASP A 205 -14.55 -20.90 5.67
CA ASP A 205 -15.17 -21.62 4.56
C ASP A 205 -16.35 -20.83 3.95
N SER A 206 -16.91 -19.84 4.66
CA SER A 206 -17.96 -18.95 4.15
C SER A 206 -17.45 -17.91 3.17
N LEU A 207 -16.14 -17.70 3.07
CA LEU A 207 -15.53 -16.77 2.12
C LEU A 207 -15.52 -17.39 0.73
N ALA A 208 -16.40 -16.90 -0.14
CA ALA A 208 -16.50 -17.32 -1.52
C ALA A 208 -15.41 -16.67 -2.37
N ASP A 209 -15.18 -15.36 -2.18
CA ASP A 209 -14.19 -14.58 -2.92
C ASP A 209 -13.79 -13.29 -2.19
N PHE A 210 -12.64 -12.71 -2.57
CA PHE A 210 -12.24 -11.36 -2.16
C PHE A 210 -12.75 -10.34 -3.18
N MET A 211 -13.16 -9.17 -2.69
CA MET A 211 -13.36 -8.04 -3.59
C MET A 211 -12.01 -7.60 -4.15
N GLY A 212 -11.94 -7.35 -5.46
CA GLY A 212 -10.68 -7.06 -6.17
C GLY A 212 -9.81 -5.97 -5.53
N PRO A 213 -8.57 -5.80 -5.99
CA PRO A 213 -7.46 -5.18 -5.25
C PRO A 213 -7.61 -3.68 -4.95
N ARG A 214 -8.74 -3.07 -5.30
CA ARG A 214 -8.92 -1.61 -5.34
C ARG A 214 -9.39 -1.00 -4.01
N SER A 215 -9.78 -1.82 -3.04
CA SER A 215 -10.38 -1.34 -1.79
C SER A 215 -9.84 -2.13 -0.60
N GLN A 216 -8.71 -1.66 -0.07
CA GLN A 216 -8.04 -2.25 1.08
C GLN A 216 -7.22 -1.19 1.83
N VAL A 217 -7.05 -1.38 3.13
CA VAL A 217 -6.35 -0.39 3.97
C VAL A 217 -5.66 -1.05 5.17
N THR A 218 -4.56 -0.45 5.62
CA THR A 218 -3.89 -0.83 6.87
C THR A 218 -4.07 0.24 7.92
N ILE A 219 -4.68 -0.12 9.05
CA ILE A 219 -4.92 0.77 10.18
C ILE A 219 -4.37 0.12 11.45
N ARG A 220 -3.43 0.78 12.12
CA ARG A 220 -2.89 0.38 13.43
C ARG A 220 -2.46 -1.10 13.53
N GLY A 221 -1.86 -1.62 12.45
CA GLY A 221 -1.37 -3.00 12.41
C GLY A 221 -2.38 -4.04 11.94
N PHE A 222 -3.60 -3.63 11.57
CA PHE A 222 -4.60 -4.50 10.94
C PHE A 222 -4.75 -4.13 9.47
N HIS A 223 -4.67 -5.11 8.58
CA HIS A 223 -4.97 -4.94 7.17
C HIS A 223 -6.40 -5.40 6.91
N TYR A 224 -7.16 -4.63 6.12
CA TYR A 224 -8.58 -4.88 5.86
C TYR A 224 -8.85 -5.05 4.36
N TRP A 225 -9.62 -6.08 4.03
CA TRP A 225 -10.20 -6.33 2.71
C TRP A 225 -11.71 -6.45 2.82
N PHE A 226 -12.41 -6.34 1.69
CA PHE A 226 -13.75 -6.89 1.57
C PHE A 226 -13.71 -8.34 1.12
N GLY A 227 -14.56 -9.16 1.74
CA GLY A 227 -14.89 -10.51 1.31
C GLY A 227 -16.36 -10.62 0.93
N VAL A 228 -16.67 -11.55 0.03
CA VAL A 228 -18.03 -11.93 -0.34
C VAL A 228 -18.28 -13.36 0.13
N GLY A 229 -19.40 -13.57 0.81
CA GLY A 229 -19.85 -14.88 1.25
C GLY A 229 -21.18 -15.29 0.64
N ASP A 230 -21.43 -16.60 0.59
CA ASP A 230 -22.70 -17.15 0.10
C ASP A 230 -23.77 -17.10 1.20
N ALA A 231 -24.98 -16.60 0.90
CA ALA A 231 -26.08 -16.68 1.86
C ALA A 231 -26.54 -18.13 2.08
N ILE A 232 -26.82 -18.49 3.33
CA ILE A 232 -27.34 -19.81 3.68
C ILE A 232 -28.75 -19.97 3.06
N GLY A 233 -28.85 -20.72 1.95
CA GLY A 233 -30.12 -21.12 1.35
C GLY A 233 -30.73 -20.16 0.32
N GLY A 234 -29.94 -19.27 -0.30
CA GLY A 234 -30.40 -18.37 -1.37
C GLY A 234 -29.30 -18.01 -2.38
N ASP A 235 -29.70 -17.34 -3.47
CA ASP A 235 -28.82 -16.94 -4.60
C ASP A 235 -28.08 -15.60 -4.40
N THR A 236 -28.25 -14.93 -3.26
CA THR A 236 -27.69 -13.59 -3.00
C THR A 236 -26.50 -13.66 -2.05
N GLY A 237 -25.29 -13.33 -2.52
CA GLY A 237 -24.13 -13.17 -1.65
C GLY A 237 -24.24 -11.98 -0.69
N PHE A 238 -23.35 -11.91 0.30
CA PHE A 238 -23.23 -10.78 1.22
C PHE A 238 -21.77 -10.33 1.34
N CYS A 239 -21.56 -9.03 1.48
CA CYS A 239 -20.25 -8.41 1.72
C CYS A 239 -19.97 -8.32 3.22
N PHE A 240 -18.72 -8.56 3.58
CA PHE A 240 -18.20 -8.35 4.93
C PHE A 240 -16.73 -7.92 4.85
N LEU A 241 -16.17 -7.45 5.96
CA LEU A 241 -14.77 -7.09 6.04
C LEU A 241 -13.96 -8.26 6.62
N ILE A 242 -12.78 -8.48 6.06
CA ILE A 242 -11.77 -9.41 6.59
C ILE A 242 -10.63 -8.55 7.13
N SER A 243 -10.28 -8.74 8.39
CA SER A 243 -9.10 -8.12 8.98
C SER A 243 -8.00 -9.14 9.20
N PHE A 244 -6.74 -8.77 8.95
CA PHE A 244 -5.56 -9.55 9.29
C PHE A 244 -4.68 -8.77 10.26
N ASP A 245 -4.40 -9.35 11.42
CA ASP A 245 -3.49 -8.79 12.42
C ASP A 245 -2.04 -9.02 11.98
N LEU A 246 -1.28 -7.96 11.68
CA LEU A 246 0.12 -8.07 11.24
C LEU A 246 1.06 -8.59 12.33
N THR A 247 0.63 -8.56 13.60
CA THR A 247 1.40 -9.05 14.75
C THR A 247 1.14 -10.53 14.99
N SER A 248 -0.12 -10.92 15.18
CA SER A 248 -0.49 -12.32 15.48
C SER A 248 -0.65 -13.19 14.23
N GLU A 249 -0.83 -12.57 13.07
CA GLU A 249 -1.13 -13.21 11.77
C GLU A 249 -2.43 -14.00 11.75
N GLU A 250 -3.40 -13.54 12.53
CA GLU A 250 -4.75 -14.09 12.61
C GLU A 250 -5.72 -13.27 11.77
N PHE A 251 -6.67 -13.98 11.14
CA PHE A 251 -7.79 -13.38 10.43
C PHE A 251 -8.99 -13.22 11.35
N ARG A 252 -9.78 -12.17 11.13
CA ARG A 252 -11.11 -12.01 11.74
C ARG A 252 -12.10 -11.49 10.71
N GLU A 253 -13.34 -11.93 10.85
CA GLU A 253 -14.45 -11.44 10.07
C GLU A 253 -15.18 -10.32 10.83
N ILE A 254 -15.52 -9.28 10.10
CA ILE A 254 -16.25 -8.11 10.59
C ILE A 254 -17.48 -7.99 9.71
N TYR A 255 -18.61 -8.45 10.24
CA TYR A 255 -19.89 -8.38 9.56
C TYR A 255 -20.40 -6.95 9.51
N LEU A 256 -20.81 -6.51 8.32
CA LEU A 256 -21.36 -5.19 8.09
C LEU A 256 -22.86 -5.15 8.49
N PRO A 257 -23.41 -3.97 8.81
CA PRO A 257 -24.86 -3.76 8.85
C PRO A 257 -25.55 -4.24 7.58
N SER A 258 -26.81 -4.68 7.67
CA SER A 258 -27.59 -5.19 6.54
C SER A 258 -27.63 -4.24 5.34
N GLU A 259 -27.65 -2.94 5.60
CA GLU A 259 -27.69 -1.83 4.66
C GLU A 259 -26.44 -1.78 3.77
N LEU A 260 -25.30 -2.26 4.31
CA LEU A 260 -24.02 -2.37 3.61
C LEU A 260 -23.81 -3.79 3.06
N ALA A 261 -24.11 -4.81 3.86
CA ALA A 261 -23.78 -6.21 3.56
C ALA A 261 -24.47 -6.74 2.30
N PHE A 262 -25.69 -6.31 2.00
CA PHE A 262 -26.46 -6.78 0.84
C PHE A 262 -26.50 -5.78 -0.32
N HIS A 263 -25.66 -4.74 -0.26
CA HIS A 263 -25.56 -3.77 -1.33
C HIS A 263 -24.74 -4.30 -2.51
N ASP A 264 -24.84 -3.63 -3.67
CA ASP A 264 -23.92 -3.86 -4.78
C ASP A 264 -22.48 -3.68 -4.29
N SER A 265 -21.70 -4.74 -4.44
CA SER A 265 -20.33 -4.86 -3.98
C SER A 265 -19.40 -3.93 -4.74
N THR A 266 -19.77 -3.49 -5.94
CA THR A 266 -18.94 -2.60 -6.78
C THR A 266 -18.85 -1.16 -6.27
N GLY A 267 -19.74 -0.76 -5.35
CA GLY A 267 -19.78 0.59 -4.77
C GLY A 267 -19.25 0.67 -3.34
N LEU A 268 -18.54 -0.35 -2.84
CA LEU A 268 -18.00 -0.36 -1.47
C LEU A 268 -16.51 -0.05 -1.44
N HIS A 269 -16.16 0.96 -0.65
CA HIS A 269 -14.79 1.42 -0.46
C HIS A 269 -14.40 1.42 1.02
N VAL A 270 -13.17 1.02 1.36
CA VAL A 270 -12.66 1.03 2.74
C VAL A 270 -11.51 2.01 2.87
N PHE A 271 -11.56 2.85 3.90
CA PHE A 271 -10.60 3.92 4.13
C PHE A 271 -10.12 3.98 5.57
N ASN A 272 -8.97 4.62 5.75
CA ASN A 272 -8.53 5.10 7.05
C ASN A 272 -9.00 6.55 7.22
N LEU A 273 -10.01 6.78 8.05
CA LEU A 273 -10.47 8.12 8.37
C LEU A 273 -10.15 8.41 9.84
N CYS A 274 -9.15 9.27 10.08
CA CYS A 274 -8.70 9.64 11.43
C CYS A 274 -8.39 8.41 12.32
N ASP A 275 -7.61 7.46 11.80
CA ASP A 275 -7.29 6.17 12.44
C ASP A 275 -8.49 5.26 12.75
N SER A 276 -9.64 5.54 12.14
CA SER A 276 -10.86 4.75 12.27
C SER A 276 -11.20 4.10 10.93
N LEU A 277 -11.73 2.89 11.00
CA LEU A 277 -12.16 2.15 9.83
C LEU A 277 -13.45 2.76 9.30
N ALA A 278 -13.40 3.31 8.09
CA ALA A 278 -14.54 3.86 7.40
C ALA A 278 -14.89 2.99 6.18
N VAL A 279 -16.19 2.75 5.99
CA VAL A 279 -16.76 2.13 4.80
C VAL A 279 -17.60 3.18 4.08
N LEU A 280 -17.34 3.35 2.81
CA LEU A 280 -17.99 4.32 1.97
C LEU A 280 -18.80 3.55 0.92
N GLN A 281 -20.08 3.86 0.85
CA GLN A 281 -21.06 3.21 -0.02
C GLN A 281 -21.52 4.19 -1.09
N GLU A 282 -21.21 3.88 -2.34
CA GLU A 282 -21.58 4.68 -3.49
C GLU A 282 -22.90 4.19 -4.12
N TRP A 283 -23.85 5.11 -4.23
CA TRP A 283 -25.14 4.92 -4.89
C TRP A 283 -25.06 5.49 -6.31
N LEU A 284 -24.63 4.65 -7.25
CA LEU A 284 -24.35 5.00 -8.64
C LEU A 284 -25.49 5.74 -9.38
N MET A 285 -26.74 5.48 -8.99
CA MET A 285 -27.92 6.08 -9.63
C MET A 285 -28.38 7.38 -8.98
N ASP A 286 -28.00 7.60 -7.72
CA ASP A 286 -28.48 8.71 -6.91
C ASP A 286 -27.41 9.81 -6.74
N ASP A 287 -26.21 9.61 -7.29
CA ASP A 287 -25.06 10.50 -7.13
C ASP A 287 -24.78 10.78 -5.63
N ILE A 288 -24.92 9.76 -4.78
CA ILE A 288 -24.75 9.89 -3.34
C ILE A 288 -23.70 8.91 -2.84
N ILE A 289 -22.90 9.37 -1.89
CA ILE A 289 -21.96 8.58 -1.11
C ILE A 289 -22.39 8.59 0.35
N GLU A 290 -22.55 7.41 0.96
CA GLU A 290 -22.78 7.29 2.40
C GLU A 290 -21.49 6.84 3.10
N VAL A 291 -21.11 7.55 4.16
CA VAL A 291 -19.91 7.23 4.95
C VAL A 291 -20.33 6.61 6.28
N TRP A 292 -19.87 5.40 6.51
CA TRP A 292 -20.09 4.61 7.71
C TRP A 292 -18.77 4.43 8.45
N MET A 293 -18.77 4.59 9.76
CA MET A 293 -17.57 4.37 10.58
C MET A 293 -17.82 3.36 11.69
N MET A 294 -16.78 2.60 12.00
CA MET A 294 -16.77 1.67 13.12
C MET A 294 -16.49 2.44 14.42
N GLU A 295 -17.46 2.52 15.32
CA GLU A 295 -17.26 3.24 16.59
C GLU A 295 -16.32 2.45 17.54
N ASN A 296 -15.26 3.11 18.00
CA ASN A 296 -14.34 2.58 19.02
C ASN A 296 -13.74 1.18 18.71
N GLY A 297 -13.72 0.77 17.44
CA GLY A 297 -13.24 -0.55 17.03
C GLY A 297 -14.16 -1.72 17.42
N ASP A 298 -15.44 -1.48 17.75
CA ASP A 298 -16.42 -2.55 17.92
C ASP A 298 -17.09 -2.89 16.57
N SER A 299 -16.92 -4.13 16.10
CA SER A 299 -17.42 -4.58 14.80
C SER A 299 -18.94 -4.53 14.68
N LYS A 300 -19.65 -4.45 15.80
CA LYS A 300 -21.12 -4.36 15.84
C LYS A 300 -21.64 -2.93 15.82
N SER A 301 -20.75 -1.94 15.74
CA SER A 301 -21.07 -0.52 15.97
C SER A 301 -20.86 0.36 14.74
N PHE A 302 -20.96 -0.20 13.54
CA PHE A 302 -20.95 0.62 12.33
C PHE A 302 -22.15 1.57 12.33
N THR A 303 -21.87 2.86 12.32
CA THR A 303 -22.89 3.91 12.25
C THR A 303 -22.64 4.78 11.03
N LYS A 304 -23.74 5.19 10.38
CA LYS A 304 -23.70 6.17 9.30
C LYS A 304 -23.39 7.54 9.91
N VAL A 305 -22.32 8.18 9.46
CA VAL A 305 -21.84 9.44 10.06
C VAL A 305 -22.23 10.64 9.22
N PHE A 306 -22.11 10.54 7.89
CA PHE A 306 -22.53 11.60 6.97
C PHE A 306 -22.83 11.06 5.57
N THR A 307 -23.45 11.91 4.76
CA THR A 307 -23.76 11.67 3.36
C THR A 307 -23.09 12.77 2.54
N ILE A 308 -22.50 12.38 1.42
CA ILE A 308 -21.84 13.26 0.47
C ILE A 308 -22.64 13.23 -0.82
N ASP A 309 -23.08 14.39 -1.28
CA ASP A 309 -23.65 14.53 -2.63
C ASP A 309 -22.49 14.59 -3.62
N LYS A 310 -22.53 13.76 -4.66
CA LYS A 310 -21.48 13.65 -5.68
C LYS A 310 -21.75 14.66 -6.80
N PRO A 311 -20.72 15.17 -7.48
CA PRO A 311 -20.93 15.91 -8.71
C PRO A 311 -21.73 15.08 -9.71
N SER A 312 -22.97 15.51 -9.97
CA SER A 312 -23.82 14.93 -11.00
C SER A 312 -23.14 15.12 -12.35
N TYR A 313 -23.35 14.19 -13.29
CA TYR A 313 -22.89 14.24 -14.70
C TYR A 313 -21.57 13.55 -15.09
N CYS A 314 -20.74 13.04 -14.16
CA CYS A 314 -19.53 12.28 -14.53
C CYS A 314 -19.35 11.03 -13.66
N LEU A 315 -18.76 9.97 -14.23
CA LEU A 315 -18.30 8.82 -13.46
C LEU A 315 -17.13 9.27 -12.60
N SER A 316 -17.36 9.42 -11.31
CA SER A 316 -16.34 9.77 -10.33
C SER A 316 -16.28 8.70 -9.27
N ARG A 317 -15.07 8.35 -8.82
CA ARG A 317 -14.85 7.32 -7.79
C ARG A 317 -13.95 7.87 -6.68
N PRO A 318 -14.26 7.58 -5.41
CA PRO A 318 -13.42 7.97 -4.28
C PRO A 318 -12.08 7.22 -4.32
N LEU A 319 -11.01 7.90 -3.90
CA LEU A 319 -9.66 7.35 -3.86
C LEU A 319 -9.02 7.40 -2.47
N GLU A 320 -9.15 8.53 -1.76
CA GLU A 320 -8.53 8.74 -0.45
C GLU A 320 -9.20 9.95 0.23
N PHE A 321 -9.28 9.92 1.56
CA PHE A 321 -9.65 11.11 2.34
C PHE A 321 -8.41 11.90 2.73
N ARG A 322 -8.48 13.22 2.59
CA ARG A 322 -7.50 14.14 3.15
C ARG A 322 -7.74 14.34 4.64
N TRP A 323 -6.70 14.78 5.36
CA TRP A 323 -6.78 14.99 6.81
C TRP A 323 -7.84 16.02 7.24
N ASN A 324 -8.20 16.96 6.36
CA ASN A 324 -9.21 17.99 6.60
C ASN A 324 -10.64 17.54 6.28
N GLY A 325 -10.84 16.30 5.82
CA GLY A 325 -12.14 15.72 5.46
C GLY A 325 -12.56 15.92 4.01
N GLU A 326 -11.75 16.58 3.19
CA GLU A 326 -11.96 16.64 1.73
C GLU A 326 -11.69 15.26 1.10
N LEU A 327 -12.45 14.94 0.05
CA LEU A 327 -12.41 13.64 -0.61
C LEU A 327 -11.72 13.75 -1.95
N MET A 328 -10.62 13.03 -2.12
CA MET A 328 -9.98 12.91 -3.42
C MET A 328 -10.75 11.90 -4.28
N MET A 329 -11.07 12.31 -5.49
CA MET A 329 -11.79 11.48 -6.45
C MET A 329 -11.08 11.50 -7.79
N ARG A 330 -11.18 10.37 -8.51
CA ARG A 330 -10.96 10.41 -9.96
C ARG A 330 -12.27 10.76 -10.63
N MET A 331 -12.20 11.53 -11.70
CA MET A 331 -13.34 11.91 -12.51
C MET A 331 -13.02 11.58 -13.97
N GLU A 332 -13.79 10.66 -14.55
CA GLU A 332 -13.63 10.26 -15.95
C GLU A 332 -14.12 11.39 -16.87
N ASN A 333 -13.41 11.59 -17.98
CA ASN A 333 -13.86 12.47 -19.03
C ASN A 333 -15.05 11.86 -19.80
N ASN A 334 -15.74 12.67 -20.60
CA ASN A 334 -16.93 12.21 -21.35
C ASN A 334 -16.64 11.10 -22.36
N ASP A 335 -15.40 11.00 -22.84
CA ASP A 335 -14.99 10.02 -23.84
C ASP A 335 -14.57 8.68 -23.22
N GLY A 336 -14.34 8.63 -21.90
CA GLY A 336 -13.93 7.43 -21.15
C GLY A 336 -12.47 7.02 -21.34
N ASP A 337 -11.66 7.85 -22.01
CA ASP A 337 -10.25 7.54 -22.32
C ASP A 337 -9.29 8.05 -21.22
N PHE A 338 -9.67 9.13 -20.55
CA PHE A 338 -8.84 9.78 -19.51
C PHE A 338 -9.65 10.10 -18.26
N GLU A 339 -8.95 10.15 -17.14
CA GLU A 339 -9.46 10.56 -15.84
C GLU A 339 -8.61 11.69 -15.26
N VAL A 340 -9.23 12.60 -14.54
CA VAL A 340 -8.56 13.68 -13.82
C VAL A 340 -8.67 13.46 -12.31
N LEU A 341 -7.61 13.83 -11.59
CA LEU A 341 -7.64 13.84 -10.14
C LEU A 341 -8.23 15.16 -9.64
N ILE A 342 -9.33 15.05 -8.89
CA ILE A 342 -9.98 16.18 -8.24
C ILE A 342 -9.93 16.03 -6.73
N ASP A 343 -9.96 17.17 -6.07
CA ASP A 343 -10.19 17.29 -4.64
C ASP A 343 -11.56 17.93 -4.42
N TYR A 344 -12.40 17.25 -3.63
CA TYR A 344 -13.80 17.61 -3.46
C TYR A 344 -14.10 17.91 -2.00
N ASP A 345 -14.58 19.12 -1.75
CA ASP A 345 -15.11 19.50 -0.44
C ASP A 345 -16.59 19.09 -0.35
N PRO A 346 -16.93 18.06 0.44
CA PRO A 346 -18.31 17.58 0.55
C PRO A 346 -19.26 18.58 1.21
N PHE A 347 -18.76 19.63 1.88
CA PHE A 347 -19.59 20.62 2.57
C PHE A 347 -19.90 21.84 1.72
N SER A 348 -18.92 22.32 0.93
CA SER A 348 -19.12 23.44 0.01
C SER A 348 -19.49 23.01 -1.41
N GLU A 349 -19.43 21.71 -1.70
CA GLU A 349 -19.57 21.10 -3.02
C GLU A 349 -18.55 21.67 -4.03
N HIS A 350 -17.44 22.22 -3.53
CA HIS A 350 -16.40 22.79 -4.35
C HIS A 350 -15.51 21.68 -4.91
N ILE A 351 -15.24 21.77 -6.21
CA ILE A 351 -14.33 20.86 -6.92
C ILE A 351 -13.08 21.65 -7.29
N ASN A 352 -11.93 21.14 -6.88
CA ASN A 352 -10.63 21.67 -7.25
C ASN A 352 -9.88 20.64 -8.11
N ASP A 353 -9.59 21.00 -9.35
CA ASP A 353 -8.78 20.18 -10.26
C ASP A 353 -7.30 20.29 -9.90
N LEU A 354 -6.65 19.15 -9.66
CA LEU A 354 -5.24 19.10 -9.25
C LEU A 354 -4.26 19.13 -10.44
N GLY A 355 -4.77 19.23 -11.67
CA GLY A 355 -3.98 19.26 -12.90
C GLY A 355 -3.20 17.98 -13.13
N ILE A 356 -3.78 16.83 -12.75
CA ILE A 356 -3.24 15.49 -12.98
C ILE A 356 -4.24 14.75 -13.86
N GLU A 357 -3.84 14.55 -15.11
CA GLU A 357 -4.58 13.79 -16.10
C GLU A 357 -3.91 12.43 -16.29
N SER A 358 -4.74 11.39 -16.33
CA SER A 358 -4.29 10.01 -16.39
C SER A 358 -5.11 9.20 -17.38
N GLN A 359 -4.53 8.13 -17.94
CA GLN A 359 -5.32 7.10 -18.61
C GLN A 359 -6.30 6.45 -17.61
N CYS A 360 -7.52 6.19 -18.07
CA CYS A 360 -8.58 5.64 -17.24
C CYS A 360 -8.16 4.38 -16.45
N HIS A 361 -8.62 4.31 -15.21
CA HIS A 361 -8.43 3.21 -14.27
C HIS A 361 -6.99 2.96 -13.79
N THR A 362 -6.07 3.92 -13.99
CA THR A 362 -4.66 3.78 -13.58
C THR A 362 -4.28 4.67 -12.39
N LEU A 363 -5.11 5.68 -12.09
CA LEU A 363 -4.91 6.61 -11.00
C LEU A 363 -5.13 5.92 -9.64
N ALA A 364 -4.15 6.05 -8.76
CA ALA A 364 -4.21 5.64 -7.36
C ALA A 364 -3.58 6.72 -6.48
N VAL A 365 -4.19 6.93 -5.31
CA VAL A 365 -3.69 7.84 -4.28
C VAL A 365 -3.51 7.04 -3.00
N THR A 366 -2.40 7.26 -2.31
CA THR A 366 -2.20 6.69 -0.98
C THR A 366 -1.42 7.66 -0.10
N SER A 367 -1.80 7.73 1.17
CA SER A 367 -1.09 8.53 2.16
C SER A 367 0.13 7.82 2.73
N TYR A 368 1.23 8.55 2.91
CA TYR A 368 2.42 8.07 3.62
C TYR A 368 3.06 9.19 4.44
N THR A 369 3.86 8.82 5.44
CA THR A 369 4.68 9.73 6.24
C THR A 369 6.16 9.50 5.96
N GLU A 370 7.03 10.48 6.20
CA GLU A 370 8.46 10.23 6.02
C GLU A 370 8.98 9.24 7.07
N SER A 371 9.71 8.21 6.63
CA SER A 371 10.32 7.22 7.54
C SER A 371 11.71 6.80 7.10
N LEU A 372 12.51 6.28 8.02
CA LEU A 372 13.85 5.74 7.75
C LEU A 372 13.84 4.24 7.46
N ILE A 373 12.67 3.61 7.31
CA ILE A 373 12.59 2.18 7.03
C ILE A 373 13.28 1.91 5.69
N LEU A 374 13.99 0.78 5.58
CA LEU A 374 14.88 0.39 4.47
C LEU A 374 16.24 1.13 4.40
N ILE A 375 16.56 2.03 5.33
CA ILE A 375 17.84 2.78 5.26
C ILE A 375 19.10 1.90 5.22
N ASN A 376 19.01 0.71 5.83
CA ASN A 376 20.06 -0.30 5.89
C ASN A 376 20.02 -1.31 4.74
N GLN A 377 18.97 -1.31 3.93
CA GLN A 377 18.87 -2.21 2.79
C GLN A 377 19.80 -1.72 1.68
N LEU A 378 20.43 -2.65 0.97
CA LEU A 378 21.12 -2.34 -0.28
C LEU A 378 20.07 -2.07 -1.36
N ASP A 379 20.38 -1.20 -2.31
CA ASP A 379 19.55 -1.06 -3.49
C ASP A 379 19.72 -2.34 -4.30
N THR A 380 18.77 -3.27 -4.20
CA THR A 380 18.82 -4.54 -4.92
C THR A 380 18.17 -4.37 -6.29
N VAL A 381 19.00 -4.38 -7.32
CA VAL A 381 18.62 -4.83 -8.66
C VAL A 381 19.09 -6.28 -8.71
N VAL A 382 18.20 -7.21 -9.06
CA VAL A 382 18.63 -8.58 -9.35
C VAL A 382 19.41 -8.49 -10.65
N ASP A 383 20.73 -8.44 -10.57
CA ASP A 383 21.59 -8.80 -11.70
C ASP A 383 21.54 -10.32 -11.80
N ASP A 384 21.09 -10.82 -12.96
CA ASP A 384 21.14 -12.24 -13.31
C ASP A 384 22.56 -12.78 -13.17
N GLU A 385 22.63 -14.02 -12.70
CA GLU A 385 23.85 -14.79 -12.47
C GLU A 385 24.71 -14.90 -13.74
N ASP A 386 25.88 -14.25 -13.78
CA ASP A 386 27.04 -14.74 -14.53
C ASP A 386 27.99 -15.44 -13.54
N ASP A 387 27.75 -16.74 -13.34
CA ASP A 387 28.73 -17.68 -12.82
C ASP A 387 29.82 -17.89 -13.89
N GLU A 388 30.93 -17.14 -13.81
CA GLU A 388 32.20 -17.61 -14.36
C GLU A 388 33.11 -18.12 -13.23
N GLU A 389 33.13 -19.45 -13.08
CA GLU A 389 34.25 -20.18 -12.51
C GLU A 389 35.55 -19.81 -13.24
N VAL A 390 36.44 -19.06 -12.59
CA VAL A 390 37.87 -19.12 -12.91
C VAL A 390 38.64 -19.52 -11.66
N SER A 391 38.82 -20.84 -11.53
CA SER A 391 39.75 -21.45 -10.60
C SER A 391 41.17 -20.95 -10.85
N VAL A 392 41.75 -20.33 -9.82
CA VAL A 392 43.16 -19.92 -9.73
C VAL A 392 44.06 -21.15 -9.77
N GLU A 393 44.83 -21.30 -10.84
CA GLU A 393 45.99 -22.21 -10.87
C GLU A 393 47.07 -21.73 -9.89
N GLN A 394 47.33 -22.56 -8.88
CA GLN A 394 48.43 -22.39 -7.94
C GLN A 394 49.79 -22.60 -8.63
N GLY A 395 50.52 -21.50 -8.82
CA GLY A 395 51.96 -21.51 -9.09
C GLY A 395 52.74 -22.03 -7.88
N ARG A 396 53.36 -23.19 -8.07
CA ARG A 396 54.23 -23.91 -7.13
C ARG A 396 55.58 -23.20 -7.00
N LYS A 397 56.07 -23.09 -5.76
CA LYS A 397 57.44 -22.73 -5.36
C LYS A 397 58.52 -23.38 -6.24
N VAL A 398 59.53 -22.60 -6.63
CA VAL A 398 60.96 -22.83 -6.36
C VAL A 398 61.57 -21.50 -5.94
#